data_AF-M5C6L9-F1
#
_entry.id   AF-M5C6L9-F1
#
_cell.length_a   1.000
_cell.length_b   1.000
_cell.length_c   1.000
_cell.angle_alpha   90.00
_cell.angle_beta   90.00
_cell.angle_gamma   90.00
#
_symmetry.space_group_name_H-M   'P 1'
#
loop_
_entity.id
_entity.type
_entity.pdbx_description
1 polymer ?
#
loop_
_entity_poly.entity_id
_entity_poly.type
_entity_poly.pdbx_seq_one_letter_code
_entity_poly.pdbx_strand_id
1 'polypeptide(L)'
;MALTPLLSAPEQIGYSAHLIIALATSSTRTGCDKHHYWAFLMLGKGDQITFARNHIYYTAGRGPHIRGTSGNSQLLHMYNNYFNAISGHALDADVGATVLAEGNYFNNVKTPSTGNVNGAVFAPTSSTMADQCLSTLGRKCALNILARSGSLTNTAKNSVISQFTASVVKSALMMDQSSVPSYVLANAGIGKVN
;
A
#
# COMPACT_ATOMS: atom_id res chain seq x y z
N MET A 1 38.14 -21.95 -2.82
CA MET A 1 37.00 -22.06 -1.87
C MET A 1 36.23 -20.76 -1.98
N ALA A 2 35.20 -20.71 -2.83
CA ALA A 2 34.42 -19.49 -3.05
C ALA A 2 33.41 -19.32 -1.91
N LEU A 3 33.46 -18.18 -1.21
CA LEU A 3 32.38 -17.78 -0.31
C LEU A 3 31.16 -17.45 -1.16
N THR A 4 30.18 -18.34 -1.16
CA THR A 4 28.80 -18.03 -1.56
C THR A 4 28.27 -17.02 -0.56
N PRO A 5 27.88 -15.80 -0.97
CA PRO A 5 27.20 -14.89 -0.06
C PRO A 5 25.85 -15.51 0.29
N LEU A 6 25.57 -15.68 1.59
CA LEU A 6 24.21 -15.96 2.04
C LEU A 6 23.33 -14.79 1.55
N LEU A 7 22.55 -15.02 0.50
CA LEU A 7 21.38 -14.20 0.25
C LEU A 7 20.48 -14.36 1.47
N SER A 8 20.29 -13.27 2.21
CA SER A 8 19.22 -13.17 3.21
C SER A 8 17.92 -13.61 2.55
N ALA A 9 17.25 -14.62 3.11
CA ALA A 9 15.97 -15.09 2.61
C ALA A 9 14.95 -13.94 2.61
N PRO A 10 14.02 -13.89 1.64
CA PRO A 10 12.94 -12.90 1.65
C PRO A 10 12.12 -13.03 2.93
N GLU A 11 12.06 -11.96 3.73
CA GLU A 11 11.29 -11.92 4.98
C GLU A 11 9.83 -11.55 4.68
N GLN A 12 8.89 -12.24 5.33
CA GLN A 12 7.46 -11.96 5.25
C GLN A 12 7.08 -11.01 6.40
N ILE A 13 6.64 -9.80 6.08
CA ILE A 13 6.32 -8.75 7.06
C ILE A 13 4.85 -8.37 6.95
N GLY A 14 4.13 -8.38 8.08
CA GLY A 14 2.70 -8.06 8.13
C GLY A 14 2.40 -6.79 8.93
N TYR A 15 1.76 -5.81 8.29
CA TYR A 15 1.17 -4.63 8.94
C TYR A 15 -0.35 -4.66 8.75
N SER A 16 -1.08 -5.07 9.78
CA SER A 16 -2.54 -5.20 9.75
C SER A 16 -3.21 -4.43 10.89
N ALA A 17 -4.35 -3.78 10.59
CA ALA A 17 -5.21 -3.12 11.58
C ALA A 17 -4.52 -2.04 12.45
N HIS A 18 -3.49 -1.39 11.93
CA HIS A 18 -2.85 -0.27 12.61
C HIS A 18 -3.61 1.02 12.35
N LEU A 19 -3.85 1.80 13.41
CA LEU A 19 -4.22 3.21 13.30
C LEU A 19 -2.94 4.03 13.31
N ILE A 20 -2.65 4.63 12.17
CA ILE A 20 -1.57 5.60 12.08
C ILE A 20 -2.24 6.97 12.17
N ILE A 21 -2.48 7.40 13.41
CA ILE A 21 -2.77 8.80 13.71
C ILE A 21 -1.43 9.53 13.70
N ALA A 22 -1.29 10.52 12.84
CA ALA A 22 -0.18 11.44 12.92
C ALA A 22 -0.62 12.80 13.47
N LEU A 23 -1.06 12.81 14.73
CA LEU A 23 -1.06 14.03 15.55
C LEU A 23 0.40 14.32 15.91
N ALA A 24 1.19 14.85 14.97
CA ALA A 24 2.46 15.41 15.42
C ALA A 24 2.14 16.66 16.27
N THR A 25 2.79 16.74 17.42
CA THR A 25 2.82 17.92 18.30
C THR A 25 4.07 18.76 18.05
N SER A 26 4.87 18.45 17.00
CA SER A 26 6.10 19.19 16.70
C SER A 26 5.90 20.32 15.69
N SER A 27 6.49 21.47 16.02
CA SER A 27 6.45 22.77 15.33
C SER A 27 7.36 22.89 14.12
N THR A 28 8.00 21.79 13.68
CA THR A 28 8.95 21.78 12.55
C THR A 28 8.57 20.67 11.55
N ARG A 29 7.87 21.01 10.46
CA ARG A 29 7.46 20.04 9.41
C ARG A 29 7.70 20.56 8.00
N THR A 30 8.05 19.65 7.10
CA THR A 30 8.18 19.84 5.65
C THR A 30 6.80 20.14 5.05
N GLY A 31 6.38 21.42 5.04
CA GLY A 31 5.13 21.86 4.39
C GLY A 31 4.25 22.81 5.20
N CYS A 32 4.54 23.04 6.49
CA CYS A 32 3.82 23.98 7.38
C CYS A 32 2.28 23.79 7.47
N ASP A 33 1.73 22.67 6.99
CA ASP A 33 0.29 22.39 6.86
C ASP A 33 -0.25 21.45 7.95
N LYS A 34 0.55 21.17 8.98
CA LYS A 34 0.26 20.28 10.12
C LYS A 34 0.06 18.79 9.77
N HIS A 35 0.35 18.35 8.55
CA HIS A 35 0.29 16.93 8.18
C HIS A 35 1.65 16.24 8.37
N HIS A 36 1.65 14.94 8.68
CA HIS A 36 2.90 14.17 8.89
C HIS A 36 3.41 13.54 7.59
N TYR A 37 4.68 13.77 7.26
CA TYR A 37 5.24 13.35 5.97
C TYR A 37 5.92 11.97 5.98
N TRP A 38 6.48 11.52 7.10
CA TRP A 38 7.29 10.29 7.17
C TRP A 38 6.50 9.12 7.77
N ALA A 39 5.41 8.70 7.12
CA ALA A 39 4.52 7.70 7.72
C ALA A 39 5.09 6.27 7.70
N PHE A 40 5.48 5.75 6.53
CA PHE A 40 6.03 4.41 6.36
C PHE A 40 7.14 4.41 5.31
N LEU A 41 8.29 3.83 5.70
CA LEU A 41 9.43 3.61 4.82
C LEU A 41 9.73 2.12 4.74
N MET A 42 9.35 1.52 3.61
CA MET A 42 9.58 0.12 3.30
C MET A 42 10.83 0.04 2.41
N LEU A 43 11.99 -0.12 3.05
CA LEU A 43 13.33 0.00 2.44
C LEU A 43 14.17 -1.28 2.53
N GLY A 44 13.55 -2.40 2.90
CA GLY A 44 14.23 -3.69 2.97
C GLY A 44 14.66 -4.27 1.63
N LYS A 45 15.15 -5.51 1.67
CA LYS A 45 15.79 -6.19 0.54
C LYS A 45 15.14 -7.54 0.35
N GLY A 46 14.28 -7.65 -0.67
CA GLY A 46 13.54 -8.88 -0.96
C GLY A 46 12.29 -9.06 -0.10
N ASP A 47 11.91 -8.07 0.68
CA ASP A 47 10.76 -8.15 1.59
C ASP A 47 9.46 -8.41 0.81
N GLN A 48 8.62 -9.26 1.41
CA GLN A 48 7.24 -9.45 0.99
C GLN A 48 6.34 -8.93 2.10
N ILE A 49 5.64 -7.83 1.83
CA ILE A 49 4.93 -7.06 2.82
C ILE A 49 3.43 -7.15 2.56
N THR A 50 2.67 -7.50 3.60
CA THR A 50 1.22 -7.31 3.64
C THR A 50 0.90 -6.02 4.37
N PHE A 51 0.18 -5.11 3.73
CA PHE A 51 -0.24 -3.84 4.33
C PHE A 51 -1.77 -3.73 4.24
N ALA A 52 -2.46 -4.14 5.31
CA ALA A 52 -3.89 -4.40 5.26
C ALA A 52 -4.68 -3.67 6.33
N ARG A 53 -5.88 -3.17 5.98
CA ARG A 53 -6.88 -2.68 6.95
C ARG A 53 -6.36 -1.58 7.90
N ASN A 54 -5.36 -0.82 7.48
CA ASN A 54 -4.79 0.27 8.26
C ASN A 54 -5.57 1.57 8.02
N HIS A 55 -5.58 2.46 9.02
CA HIS A 55 -6.07 3.83 8.87
C HIS A 55 -4.88 4.78 8.71
N ILE A 56 -4.72 5.36 7.53
CA ILE A 56 -3.67 6.33 7.23
C ILE A 56 -4.34 7.70 7.21
N TYR A 57 -4.15 8.45 8.29
CA TYR A 57 -4.90 9.67 8.55
C TYR A 57 -3.99 10.88 8.76
N TYR A 58 -4.33 11.98 8.11
CA TYR A 58 -3.71 13.29 8.34
C TYR A 58 -2.20 13.33 8.02
N THR A 59 -1.83 12.75 6.88
CA THR A 59 -0.44 12.69 6.37
C THR A 59 -0.21 13.59 5.16
N ALA A 60 1.06 13.87 4.86
CA ALA A 60 1.49 14.66 3.69
C ALA A 60 2.26 13.82 2.67
N GLY A 61 2.71 12.61 3.05
CA GLY A 61 3.60 11.82 2.22
C GLY A 61 3.82 10.42 2.76
N ARG A 62 4.47 9.60 1.93
CA ARG A 62 5.13 8.33 2.30
C ARG A 62 4.23 7.43 3.14
N GLY A 63 2.97 7.29 2.76
CA GLY A 63 2.00 6.47 3.44
C GLY A 63 1.40 5.45 2.49
N PRO A 64 2.17 4.46 1.97
CA PRO A 64 3.60 4.20 2.23
C PRO A 64 4.57 4.68 1.13
N HIS A 65 5.86 4.84 1.46
CA HIS A 65 6.96 4.88 0.48
C HIS A 65 7.67 3.53 0.43
N ILE A 66 7.79 2.96 -0.77
CA ILE A 66 8.42 1.66 -1.03
C ILE A 66 9.59 1.88 -1.97
N ARG A 67 10.75 1.36 -1.60
CA ARG A 67 11.94 1.45 -2.44
C ARG A 67 12.95 0.34 -2.10
N GLY A 68 13.46 -0.33 -3.12
CA GLY A 68 14.68 -1.13 -3.05
C GLY A 68 15.93 -0.33 -3.41
N THR A 69 17.11 -0.87 -3.12
CA THR A 69 18.35 -0.41 -3.80
C THR A 69 18.48 -1.10 -5.16
N SER A 70 19.29 -0.55 -6.06
CA SER A 70 19.50 -1.14 -7.41
C SER A 70 19.87 -2.62 -7.29
N GLY A 71 19.12 -3.49 -7.98
CA GLY A 71 19.27 -4.95 -7.92
C GLY A 71 18.44 -5.65 -6.83
N ASN A 72 17.69 -4.91 -6.00
CA ASN A 72 16.80 -5.45 -4.98
C ASN A 72 15.34 -5.09 -5.28
N SER A 73 14.43 -6.02 -4.99
CA SER A 73 12.99 -5.83 -5.14
C SER A 73 12.28 -5.92 -3.79
N GLN A 74 11.09 -5.34 -3.72
CA GLN A 74 10.13 -5.55 -2.63
C GLN A 74 8.76 -5.79 -3.22
N LEU A 75 8.03 -6.76 -2.67
CA LEU A 75 6.63 -7.00 -2.99
C LEU A 75 5.76 -6.41 -1.88
N LEU A 76 4.80 -5.57 -2.24
CA LEU A 76 3.80 -5.06 -1.32
C LEU A 76 2.40 -5.47 -1.80
N HIS A 77 1.72 -6.29 -1.01
CA HIS A 77 0.28 -6.50 -1.17
C HIS A 77 -0.45 -5.59 -0.19
N MET A 78 -1.09 -4.54 -0.70
CA MET A 78 -1.85 -3.59 0.11
C MET A 78 -3.35 -3.68 -0.17
N TYR A 79 -4.14 -3.96 0.86
CA TYR A 79 -5.58 -4.13 0.68
C TYR A 79 -6.45 -3.62 1.82
N ASN A 80 -7.65 -3.17 1.47
CA ASN A 80 -8.67 -2.67 2.41
C ASN A 80 -8.16 -1.63 3.41
N ASN A 81 -7.15 -0.83 3.06
CA ASN A 81 -6.72 0.29 3.87
C ASN A 81 -7.64 1.51 3.65
N TYR A 82 -7.79 2.32 4.69
CA TYR A 82 -8.49 3.59 4.61
C TYR A 82 -7.48 4.75 4.64
N PHE A 83 -7.34 5.44 3.51
CA PHE A 83 -6.53 6.65 3.37
C PHE A 83 -7.43 7.86 3.48
N ASN A 84 -7.19 8.72 4.48
CA ASN A 84 -8.08 9.84 4.76
C ASN A 84 -7.34 11.14 5.09
N ALA A 85 -7.80 12.24 4.48
CA ALA A 85 -7.28 13.59 4.70
C ALA A 85 -5.76 13.67 4.51
N ILE A 86 -5.31 13.43 3.27
CA ILE A 86 -3.90 13.46 2.91
C ILE A 86 -3.65 14.66 2.01
N SER A 87 -2.91 15.65 2.51
CA SER A 87 -2.68 16.94 1.84
C SER A 87 -1.65 16.87 0.71
N GLY A 88 -0.79 15.86 0.72
CA GLY A 88 0.22 15.60 -0.31
C GLY A 88 -0.06 14.27 -1.02
N HIS A 89 0.79 13.26 -0.81
CA HIS A 89 0.66 11.96 -1.48
C HIS A 89 0.59 10.77 -0.50
N ALA A 90 -0.02 9.67 -0.97
CA ALA A 90 -0.11 8.41 -0.21
C ALA A 90 0.92 7.38 -0.67
N LEU A 91 0.61 6.60 -1.72
CA LEU A 91 1.46 5.56 -2.27
C LEU A 91 2.61 6.18 -3.09
N ASP A 92 3.84 5.93 -2.65
CA ASP A 92 5.05 6.34 -3.35
C ASP A 92 5.94 5.12 -3.62
N ALA A 93 5.68 4.47 -4.75
CA ALA A 93 6.42 3.30 -5.21
C ALA A 93 7.59 3.72 -6.12
N ASP A 94 8.82 3.53 -5.66
CA ASP A 94 10.03 3.89 -6.39
C ASP A 94 10.77 2.63 -6.89
N VAL A 95 12.01 2.79 -7.36
CA VAL A 95 12.87 1.70 -7.85
C VAL A 95 12.81 0.46 -6.97
N GLY A 96 12.59 -0.70 -7.59
CA GLY A 96 12.50 -2.00 -6.91
C GLY A 96 11.14 -2.31 -6.27
N ALA A 97 10.22 -1.34 -6.18
CA ALA A 97 8.89 -1.57 -5.63
C ALA A 97 7.98 -2.28 -6.64
N THR A 98 7.34 -3.36 -6.20
CA THR A 98 6.26 -4.03 -6.92
C THR A 98 5.03 -4.11 -6.01
N VAL A 99 3.93 -3.47 -6.41
CA VAL A 99 2.77 -3.26 -5.54
C VAL A 99 1.49 -3.79 -6.19
N LEU A 100 0.75 -4.62 -5.45
CA LEU A 100 -0.65 -4.92 -5.71
C LEU A 100 -1.50 -4.15 -4.70
N ALA A 101 -2.28 -3.19 -5.19
CA ALA A 101 -3.16 -2.36 -4.36
C ALA A 101 -4.62 -2.59 -4.70
N GLU A 102 -5.37 -3.29 -3.86
CA GLU A 102 -6.77 -3.66 -4.15
C GLU A 102 -7.71 -3.37 -2.98
N GLY A 103 -8.96 -2.99 -3.29
CA GLY A 103 -9.99 -2.79 -2.26
C GLY A 103 -9.71 -1.65 -1.28
N ASN A 104 -8.78 -0.73 -1.56
CA ASN A 104 -8.47 0.40 -0.67
C ASN A 104 -9.47 1.54 -0.88
N TYR A 105 -9.69 2.34 0.16
CA TYR A 105 -10.56 3.52 0.11
C TYR A 105 -9.73 4.78 0.33
N PHE A 106 -9.71 5.66 -0.68
CA PHE A 106 -9.06 6.96 -0.61
C PHE A 106 -10.12 8.06 -0.49
N ASN A 107 -10.07 8.82 0.60
CA ASN A 107 -11.02 9.88 0.89
C ASN A 107 -10.31 11.20 1.19
N ASN A 108 -10.51 12.22 0.35
CA ASN A 108 -9.80 13.49 0.49
C ASN A 108 -8.27 13.31 0.48
N VAL A 109 -7.77 12.59 -0.53
CA VAL A 109 -6.34 12.34 -0.76
C VAL A 109 -5.93 13.08 -2.01
N LYS A 110 -5.07 14.10 -1.88
CA LYS A 110 -4.66 14.93 -3.03
C LYS A 110 -3.98 14.11 -4.12
N THR A 111 -3.04 13.25 -3.75
CA THR A 111 -2.31 12.38 -4.69
C THR A 111 -2.28 10.94 -4.17
N PRO A 112 -3.27 10.09 -4.54
CA PRO A 112 -3.33 8.70 -4.07
C PRO A 112 -2.11 7.86 -4.42
N SER A 113 -1.53 8.09 -5.60
CA SER A 113 -0.27 7.50 -6.05
C SER A 113 0.58 8.60 -6.68
N THR A 114 1.90 8.62 -6.39
CA THR A 114 2.84 9.53 -7.07
C THR A 114 2.99 9.22 -8.55
N GLY A 115 2.61 8.00 -8.97
CA GLY A 115 2.73 7.54 -10.36
C GLY A 115 4.18 7.39 -10.84
N ASN A 116 5.15 7.33 -9.92
CA ASN A 116 6.56 7.19 -10.24
C ASN A 116 6.80 5.97 -11.15
N VAL A 117 7.45 6.22 -12.29
CA VAL A 117 7.65 5.23 -13.35
C VAL A 117 8.65 4.13 -12.97
N ASN A 118 9.52 4.40 -12.00
CA ASN A 118 10.54 3.48 -11.50
C ASN A 118 9.95 2.36 -10.63
N GLY A 119 8.79 2.59 -10.01
CA GLY A 119 8.01 1.56 -9.32
C GLY A 119 7.05 0.84 -10.26
N ALA A 120 6.61 -0.35 -9.87
CA ALA A 120 5.61 -1.11 -10.60
C ALA A 120 4.35 -1.33 -9.76
N VAL A 121 3.23 -0.74 -10.17
CA VAL A 121 1.99 -0.78 -9.40
C VAL A 121 0.84 -1.31 -10.26
N PHE A 122 0.07 -2.22 -9.66
CA PHE A 122 -1.25 -2.60 -10.15
C PHE A 122 -2.32 -2.25 -9.12
N ALA A 123 -3.17 -1.28 -9.45
CA ALA A 123 -4.24 -0.79 -8.59
C ALA A 123 -5.57 -0.69 -9.37
N PRO A 124 -6.41 -1.75 -9.35
CA PRO A 124 -7.66 -1.78 -10.09
C PRO A 124 -8.65 -0.70 -9.68
N THR A 125 -9.23 -0.03 -10.67
CA THR A 125 -10.36 0.92 -10.51
C THR A 125 -11.52 0.62 -11.46
N SER A 126 -11.40 -0.43 -12.29
CA SER A 126 -12.44 -0.90 -13.21
C SER A 126 -12.56 -2.42 -13.19
N SER A 127 -13.72 -2.92 -13.61
CA SER A 127 -13.99 -4.37 -13.72
C SER A 127 -12.99 -5.08 -14.64
N THR A 128 -12.62 -4.47 -15.77
CA THR A 128 -11.64 -5.02 -16.71
C THR A 128 -10.27 -5.21 -16.06
N MET A 129 -9.82 -4.27 -15.22
CA MET A 129 -8.58 -4.44 -14.47
C MET A 129 -8.74 -5.54 -13.41
N ALA A 130 -9.86 -5.58 -12.69
CA ALA A 130 -10.11 -6.58 -11.66
C ALA A 130 -10.06 -8.02 -12.19
N ASP A 131 -10.53 -8.25 -13.41
CA ASP A 131 -10.53 -9.57 -14.06
C ASP A 131 -9.11 -10.10 -14.32
N GLN A 132 -8.10 -9.22 -14.43
CA GLN A 132 -6.72 -9.62 -14.69
C GLN A 132 -6.09 -10.43 -13.55
N CYS A 133 -6.69 -10.42 -12.36
CA CYS A 133 -6.21 -11.19 -11.21
C CYS A 133 -6.67 -12.65 -11.19
N LEU A 134 -7.68 -13.01 -11.99
CA LEU A 134 -8.31 -14.33 -11.95
C LEU A 134 -7.31 -15.47 -12.17
N SER A 135 -6.43 -15.34 -13.16
CA SER A 135 -5.49 -16.40 -13.53
C SER A 135 -4.45 -16.70 -12.45
N THR A 136 -4.05 -15.70 -11.67
CA THR A 136 -2.95 -15.84 -10.70
C THR A 136 -3.46 -15.99 -9.26
N LEU A 137 -4.45 -15.17 -8.89
CA LEU A 137 -5.01 -15.14 -7.54
C LEU A 137 -6.21 -16.09 -7.37
N GLY A 138 -6.78 -16.61 -8.46
CA GLY A 138 -8.00 -17.43 -8.41
C GLY A 138 -9.27 -16.64 -8.11
N ARG A 139 -9.18 -15.31 -8.03
CA ARG A 139 -10.28 -14.38 -7.77
C ARG A 139 -10.06 -13.08 -8.54
N LYS A 140 -11.15 -12.34 -8.77
CA LYS A 140 -11.04 -10.95 -9.21
C LYS A 140 -10.36 -10.12 -8.12
N CYS A 141 -9.59 -9.11 -8.53
CA CYS A 141 -9.09 -8.13 -7.57
C CYS A 141 -10.22 -7.21 -7.09
N ALA A 142 -10.13 -6.74 -5.84
CA ALA A 142 -11.05 -5.74 -5.32
C ALA A 142 -10.76 -4.35 -5.91
N LEU A 143 -11.79 -3.54 -6.15
CA LEU A 143 -11.63 -2.21 -6.73
C LEU A 143 -11.24 -1.19 -5.65
N ASN A 144 -10.34 -0.27 -5.98
CA ASN A 144 -10.07 0.88 -5.12
C ASN A 144 -11.15 1.96 -5.33
N ILE A 145 -11.59 2.60 -4.24
CA ILE A 145 -12.49 3.75 -4.29
C ILE A 145 -11.69 5.04 -4.14
N LEU A 146 -11.98 6.01 -5.01
CA LEU A 146 -11.44 7.37 -4.97
C LEU A 146 -12.58 8.34 -4.69
N ALA A 147 -12.77 8.73 -3.42
CA ALA A 147 -13.75 9.71 -3.00
C ALA A 147 -13.07 11.06 -2.77
N ARG A 148 -13.48 12.11 -3.52
CA ARG A 148 -12.91 13.47 -3.40
C ARG A 148 -11.37 13.47 -3.42
N SER A 149 -10.78 12.60 -4.22
CA SER A 149 -9.35 12.34 -4.25
C SER A 149 -8.82 12.49 -5.66
N GLY A 150 -7.50 12.61 -5.80
CA GLY A 150 -6.83 12.54 -7.11
C GLY A 150 -6.99 11.17 -7.77
N SER A 151 -6.31 10.98 -8.91
CA SER A 151 -6.28 9.70 -9.61
C SER A 151 -5.15 8.77 -9.14
N LEU A 152 -5.30 7.47 -9.39
CA LEU A 152 -4.23 6.49 -9.29
C LEU A 152 -3.49 6.44 -10.64
N THR A 153 -2.51 7.34 -10.82
CA THR A 153 -1.74 7.43 -12.07
C THR A 153 -0.70 6.32 -12.16
N ASN A 154 -0.45 5.82 -13.37
CA ASN A 154 0.57 4.81 -13.66
C ASN A 154 0.46 3.50 -12.82
N THR A 155 -0.77 3.10 -12.48
CA THR A 155 -1.04 1.92 -11.66
C THR A 155 -1.70 0.77 -12.43
N ALA A 156 -1.55 0.71 -13.76
CA ALA A 156 -2.17 -0.33 -14.60
C ALA A 156 -1.19 -1.42 -15.04
N LYS A 157 -0.09 -1.64 -14.30
CA LYS A 157 0.97 -2.60 -14.68
C LYS A 157 0.62 -4.04 -14.27
N ASN A 158 -0.35 -4.64 -14.95
CA ASN A 158 -0.90 -5.97 -14.61
C ASN A 158 0.13 -7.12 -14.58
N SER A 159 1.25 -7.01 -15.30
CA SER A 159 2.31 -8.03 -15.28
C SER A 159 2.86 -8.32 -13.87
N VAL A 160 2.76 -7.35 -12.95
CA VAL A 160 3.20 -7.52 -11.56
C VAL A 160 2.43 -8.61 -10.81
N ILE A 161 1.18 -8.87 -11.21
CA ILE A 161 0.29 -9.84 -10.52
C ILE A 161 0.97 -11.22 -10.48
N SER A 162 1.69 -11.60 -11.53
CA SER A 162 2.40 -12.88 -11.65
C SER A 162 3.42 -13.14 -10.53
N GLN A 163 3.87 -12.09 -9.82
CA GLN A 163 4.81 -12.20 -8.70
C GLN A 163 4.10 -12.50 -7.37
N PHE A 164 2.79 -12.25 -7.27
CA PHE A 164 1.98 -12.44 -6.06
C PHE A 164 1.45 -13.87 -5.94
N THR A 165 2.37 -14.83 -5.78
CA THR A 165 2.05 -16.26 -5.75
C THR A 165 1.97 -16.86 -4.35
N ALA A 166 2.45 -16.14 -3.33
CA ALA A 166 2.47 -16.61 -1.95
C ALA A 166 1.06 -16.95 -1.45
N SER A 167 0.95 -18.03 -0.66
CA SER A 167 -0.33 -18.52 -0.13
C SER A 167 -1.10 -17.45 0.63
N VAL A 168 -0.38 -16.63 1.42
CA VAL A 168 -0.95 -15.52 2.21
C VAL A 168 -1.64 -14.46 1.34
N VAL A 169 -1.14 -14.22 0.12
CA VAL A 169 -1.74 -13.27 -0.83
C VAL A 169 -2.99 -13.88 -1.48
N LYS A 170 -2.91 -15.15 -1.90
CA LYS A 170 -4.04 -15.85 -2.52
C LYS A 170 -5.20 -16.09 -1.56
N SER A 171 -4.90 -16.38 -0.29
CA SER A 171 -5.90 -16.58 0.76
C SER A 171 -6.39 -15.28 1.40
N ALA A 172 -5.93 -14.11 0.95
CA ALA A 172 -6.33 -12.84 1.52
C ALA A 172 -7.84 -12.58 1.33
N LEU A 173 -8.53 -12.31 2.44
CA LEU A 173 -9.96 -12.04 2.45
C LEU A 173 -10.22 -10.55 2.21
N MET A 174 -10.65 -10.24 0.97
CA MET A 174 -11.05 -8.89 0.58
C MET A 174 -12.45 -8.60 1.12
N MET A 175 -12.59 -7.49 1.85
CA MET A 175 -13.90 -6.94 2.19
C MET A 175 -14.39 -6.01 1.08
N ASP A 176 -15.70 -5.78 1.05
CA ASP A 176 -16.27 -4.80 0.13
C ASP A 176 -15.64 -3.42 0.37
N GLN A 177 -15.16 -2.81 -0.71
CA GLN A 177 -14.46 -1.53 -0.65
C GLN A 177 -15.28 -0.42 0.04
N SER A 178 -16.62 -0.42 -0.06
CA SER A 178 -17.47 0.58 0.59
C SER A 178 -17.55 0.40 2.12
N SER A 179 -17.29 -0.79 2.63
CA SER A 179 -17.27 -1.11 4.06
C SER A 179 -15.93 -0.79 4.73
N VAL A 180 -14.90 -0.48 3.95
CA VAL A 180 -13.54 -0.21 4.46
C VAL A 180 -13.52 0.94 5.47
N PRO A 181 -14.11 2.13 5.22
CA PRO A 181 -14.04 3.23 6.18
C PRO A 181 -14.64 2.87 7.54
N SER A 182 -15.85 2.30 7.58
CA SER A 182 -16.53 1.95 8.82
C SER A 182 -15.78 0.86 9.59
N TYR A 183 -15.34 -0.20 8.89
CA TYR A 183 -14.59 -1.28 9.51
C TYR A 183 -13.26 -0.77 10.08
N VAL A 184 -12.46 -0.07 9.28
CA VAL A 184 -11.14 0.41 9.72
C VAL A 184 -11.28 1.39 10.88
N LEU A 185 -12.25 2.31 10.86
CA LEU A 185 -12.49 3.22 11.98
C LEU A 185 -12.93 2.50 13.25
N ALA A 186 -13.65 1.37 13.16
CA ALA A 186 -14.02 0.58 14.32
C ALA A 186 -12.86 -0.26 14.87
N ASN A 187 -11.98 -0.76 14.00
CA ASN A 187 -11.06 -1.85 14.34
C ASN A 187 -9.58 -1.44 14.39
N ALA A 188 -9.16 -0.37 13.71
CA ALA A 188 -7.76 0.02 13.68
C ALA A 188 -7.39 0.87 14.92
N GLY A 189 -6.26 0.50 15.55
CA GLY A 189 -5.56 1.32 16.53
C GLY A 189 -5.40 0.74 17.94
N ILE A 190 -4.54 1.41 18.72
CA ILE A 190 -4.30 1.01 20.12
C ILE A 190 -5.63 1.04 20.88
N GLY A 191 -5.87 0.00 21.68
CA GLY A 191 -7.10 -0.15 22.46
C GLY A 191 -8.26 -0.82 21.70
N LYS A 192 -8.06 -1.19 20.44
CA LYS A 192 -8.98 -2.04 19.68
C LYS A 192 -8.31 -3.38 19.45
N VAL A 193 -8.88 -4.43 20.03
CA VAL A 193 -8.41 -5.81 19.87
C VAL A 193 -9.54 -6.55 19.17
N ASN A 194 -9.28 -7.01 17.95
CA ASN A 194 -10.23 -7.74 17.13
C ASN A 194 -9.56 -8.97 16.53
#